data_AF-E2C255-F1
#
_entry.id   AF-E2C255-F1
#
_cell.length_a   1.000
_cell.length_b   1.000
_cell.length_c   1.000
_cell.angle_alpha   90.00
_cell.angle_beta   90.00
_cell.angle_gamma   90.00
#
_symmetry.space_group_name_H-M   'P 1'
#
loop_
_entity.id
_entity.type
_entity.pdbx_description
1 polymer ?
#
loop_
_entity_poly.entity_id
_entity_poly.type
_entity_poly.pdbx_seq_one_letter_code
_entity_poly.pdbx_strand_id
1 'polypeptide(L)'
;MLSSESSASSSGSGHKPPQTAMHTAPQQQPHQLVDAASRAKAEKIRLALEKMREASVQKLFIKAFTLDGSGKSLLVDEGMSVAHVSRLLADKNHVPMDPKWAVVEHLPDLFMERVYEDHELLVENLLLWTRDSKNKLLFVERPDKTQLFLTPERFLLGPTDRGGGGGGGGGDGGAKSKSL
;
A
#
# COMPACT_ATOMS: atom_id res chain seq x y z
N MET A 1 -58.83 12.56 -11.13
CA MET A 1 -59.27 11.91 -9.87
C MET A 1 -58.04 11.83 -8.99
N LEU A 2 -58.04 12.24 -7.72
CA LEU A 2 -59.10 12.64 -6.77
C LEU A 2 -58.72 14.07 -6.26
N SER A 3 -59.58 15.09 -6.18
CA SER A 3 -60.88 15.28 -5.49
C SER A 3 -60.74 15.65 -3.99
N SER A 4 -61.24 16.84 -3.63
CA SER A 4 -61.47 17.37 -2.26
C SER A 4 -60.23 17.59 -1.35
N GLU A 5 -60.22 18.45 -0.31
CA GLU A 5 -60.93 19.72 0.05
C GLU A 5 -60.25 20.35 1.31
N SER A 6 -60.68 21.43 2.00
CA SER A 6 -61.88 22.32 1.97
C SER A 6 -61.54 23.74 2.47
N SER A 7 -62.55 24.60 2.70
CA SER A 7 -62.41 26.02 3.09
C SER A 7 -63.01 26.36 4.47
N ALA A 8 -62.39 27.27 5.23
CA ALA A 8 -63.05 28.07 6.26
C ALA A 8 -62.28 29.38 6.54
N SER A 9 -63.00 30.44 6.92
CA SER A 9 -62.45 31.78 7.22
C SER A 9 -63.07 32.35 8.49
N SER A 10 -62.30 33.12 9.27
CA SER A 10 -62.84 33.98 10.33
C SER A 10 -62.09 35.31 10.41
N SER A 11 -62.82 36.36 10.82
CA SER A 11 -62.33 37.73 10.93
C SER A 11 -62.41 38.22 12.38
N GLY A 12 -61.47 39.06 12.79
CA GLY A 12 -61.42 39.64 14.14
C GLY A 12 -60.54 40.87 14.20
N SER A 13 -61.13 42.02 14.54
CA SER A 13 -60.46 43.33 14.56
C SER A 13 -59.84 43.64 15.93
N GLY A 14 -58.60 44.16 15.98
CA GLY A 14 -57.93 44.44 17.26
C GLY A 14 -56.78 45.47 17.19
N HIS A 15 -57.11 46.72 17.53
CA HIS A 15 -56.28 47.83 18.02
C HIS A 15 -54.73 47.75 18.07
N LYS A 16 -54.10 48.86 17.67
CA LYS A 16 -52.70 49.26 17.94
C LYS A 16 -52.69 50.29 19.10
N PRO A 17 -51.70 50.29 20.01
CA PRO A 17 -50.74 51.40 20.02
C PRO A 17 -49.28 50.91 20.28
N PRO A 18 -48.35 51.57 21.03
CA PRO A 18 -47.10 51.98 20.38
C PRO A 18 -45.78 51.44 20.97
N GLN A 19 -44.77 51.43 20.10
CA GLN A 19 -43.32 51.53 20.33
C GLN A 19 -42.76 51.40 21.77
N THR A 20 -41.98 50.34 22.00
CA THR A 20 -40.67 50.43 22.67
C THR A 20 -39.66 49.57 21.91
N ALA A 21 -38.37 49.92 21.98
CA ALA A 21 -37.31 49.27 21.22
C ALA A 21 -36.43 48.37 22.11
N MET A 22 -36.01 47.21 21.57
CA MET A 22 -34.60 46.79 21.48
C MET A 22 -34.50 45.38 20.87
N HIS A 23 -34.20 45.30 19.57
CA HIS A 23 -33.86 44.04 18.90
C HIS A 23 -32.34 43.76 19.01
N THR A 24 -31.92 43.06 20.06
CA THR A 24 -30.56 42.50 20.16
C THR A 24 -30.46 41.19 19.37
N ALA A 25 -30.47 41.29 18.04
CA ALA A 25 -30.16 40.14 17.18
C ALA A 25 -28.68 39.74 17.37
N PRO A 26 -28.35 38.46 17.59
CA PRO A 26 -26.96 38.03 17.71
C PRO A 26 -26.27 38.17 16.34
N GLN A 27 -25.24 39.03 16.25
CA GLN A 27 -24.55 39.34 15.01
C GLN A 27 -23.51 38.26 14.60
N GLN A 28 -24.01 37.05 14.43
CA GLN A 28 -23.38 35.89 13.80
C GLN A 28 -24.38 35.47 12.69
N GLN A 29 -24.03 35.00 11.49
CA GLN A 29 -22.92 34.12 11.11
C GLN A 29 -22.41 34.35 9.66
N PRO A 30 -21.98 35.54 9.20
CA PRO A 30 -21.54 35.71 7.81
C PRO A 30 -20.37 34.78 7.43
N HIS A 31 -19.32 34.74 8.25
CA HIS A 31 -18.08 34.01 7.97
C HIS A 31 -18.27 32.50 7.84
N GLN A 32 -19.04 31.87 8.73
CA GLN A 32 -19.23 30.41 8.76
C GLN A 32 -19.85 29.87 7.47
N LEU A 33 -20.71 30.65 6.81
CA LEU A 33 -21.32 30.27 5.53
C LEU A 33 -20.33 30.35 4.36
N VAL A 34 -19.43 31.35 4.36
CA VAL A 34 -18.37 31.45 3.32
C VAL A 34 -17.34 30.33 3.48
N ASP A 35 -16.99 29.98 4.72
CA ASP A 35 -16.11 28.83 5.02
C ASP A 35 -16.74 27.51 4.56
N ALA A 36 -18.03 27.29 4.87
CA ALA A 36 -18.74 26.09 4.46
C ALA A 36 -18.83 25.96 2.92
N ALA A 37 -19.16 27.06 2.23
CA ALA A 37 -19.17 27.10 0.75
C ALA A 37 -17.77 26.86 0.16
N SER A 38 -16.73 27.40 0.77
CA SER A 38 -15.33 27.22 0.33
C SER A 38 -14.87 25.78 0.51
N ARG A 39 -15.20 25.13 1.65
CA ARG A 39 -14.93 23.70 1.89
C ARG A 39 -15.68 22.81 0.88
N ALA A 40 -16.96 23.11 0.63
CA ALA A 40 -17.77 22.37 -0.36
C ALA A 40 -17.24 22.53 -1.80
N LYS A 41 -16.63 23.68 -2.14
CA LYS A 41 -15.93 23.88 -3.41
C LYS A 41 -14.59 23.12 -3.45
N ALA A 42 -13.83 23.13 -2.35
CA ALA A 42 -12.55 22.42 -2.24
C ALA A 42 -12.72 20.90 -2.40
N GLU A 43 -13.69 20.27 -1.72
CA GLU A 43 -13.95 18.83 -1.88
C GLU A 43 -14.40 18.46 -3.30
N LYS A 44 -15.22 19.31 -3.96
CA LYS A 44 -15.58 19.09 -5.38
C LYS A 44 -14.36 19.15 -6.31
N ILE A 45 -13.39 20.02 -6.04
CA ILE A 45 -12.13 20.07 -6.79
C ILE A 45 -11.27 18.84 -6.46
N ARG A 46 -11.16 18.45 -5.18
CA ARG A 46 -10.40 17.27 -4.76
C ARG A 46 -10.90 16.00 -5.45
N LEU A 47 -12.23 15.76 -5.43
CA LEU A 47 -12.87 14.63 -6.11
C LEU A 47 -12.72 14.67 -7.63
N ALA A 48 -12.71 15.85 -8.25
CA ALA A 48 -12.47 15.98 -9.69
C ALA A 48 -11.03 15.61 -10.06
N LEU A 49 -10.04 16.08 -9.29
CA LEU A 49 -8.62 15.76 -9.50
C LEU A 49 -8.33 14.27 -9.23
N GLU A 50 -8.92 13.71 -8.16
CA GLU A 50 -8.89 12.29 -7.81
C GLU A 50 -9.40 11.42 -8.98
N LYS A 51 -10.58 11.75 -9.51
CA LYS A 51 -11.18 11.04 -10.64
C LYS A 51 -10.45 11.25 -11.98
N MET A 52 -9.80 12.40 -12.18
CA MET A 52 -8.91 12.62 -13.34
C MET A 52 -7.67 11.73 -13.26
N ARG A 53 -7.04 11.63 -12.08
CA ARG A 53 -5.90 10.74 -11.81
C ARG A 53 -6.29 9.27 -12.04
N GLU A 54 -7.44 8.83 -11.52
CA GLU A 54 -7.97 7.48 -11.77
C GLU A 54 -8.21 7.17 -13.26
N ALA A 55 -8.60 8.17 -14.04
CA ALA A 55 -8.82 8.03 -15.49
C ALA A 55 -7.51 8.02 -16.31
N SER A 56 -6.41 8.54 -15.78
CA SER A 56 -5.10 8.54 -16.44
C SER A 56 -4.22 7.33 -16.13
N VAL A 57 -4.63 6.45 -15.20
CA VAL A 57 -3.85 5.29 -14.72
C VAL A 57 -3.33 4.43 -15.88
N GLN A 58 -2.00 4.39 -16.07
CA GLN A 58 -1.36 3.56 -17.08
C GLN A 58 -1.48 2.08 -16.75
N LYS A 59 -1.72 1.25 -17.78
CA LYS A 59 -1.88 -0.21 -17.64
C LYS A 59 -1.02 -0.96 -18.65
N LEU A 60 -0.38 -2.03 -18.21
CA LEU A 60 0.44 -2.93 -19.03
C LEU A 60 -0.12 -4.35 -18.99
N PHE A 61 -0.14 -5.03 -20.14
CA PHE A 61 -0.45 -6.45 -20.22
C PHE A 61 0.84 -7.26 -20.16
N ILE A 62 1.12 -7.85 -19.01
CA ILE A 62 2.34 -8.61 -18.74
C ILE A 62 2.14 -10.11 -18.91
N LYS A 63 3.25 -10.85 -19.07
CA LYS A 63 3.30 -12.32 -18.99
C LYS A 63 4.48 -12.74 -18.13
N ALA A 64 4.20 -13.44 -17.04
CA ALA A 64 5.21 -14.05 -16.17
C ALA A 64 5.27 -15.56 -16.42
N PHE A 65 6.47 -16.15 -16.29
CA PHE A 65 6.72 -17.56 -16.55
C PHE A 65 7.20 -18.32 -15.30
N THR A 66 6.70 -19.51 -15.06
CA THR A 66 7.24 -20.45 -14.06
C THR A 66 8.40 -21.28 -14.65
N LEU A 67 9.17 -21.99 -13.81
CA LEU A 67 10.37 -22.75 -14.22
C LEU A 67 10.09 -23.88 -15.24
N ASP A 68 8.85 -24.37 -15.30
CA ASP A 68 8.35 -25.34 -16.29
C ASP A 68 8.07 -24.70 -17.67
N GLY A 69 8.24 -23.38 -17.80
CA GLY A 69 7.89 -22.61 -19.00
C GLY A 69 6.41 -22.24 -19.13
N SER A 70 5.55 -22.63 -18.17
CA SER A 70 4.15 -22.23 -18.15
C SER A 70 4.03 -20.72 -17.94
N GLY A 71 3.20 -20.05 -18.73
CA GLY A 71 3.10 -18.60 -18.75
C GLY A 71 1.72 -18.11 -18.32
N LYS A 72 1.64 -17.25 -17.29
CA LYS A 72 0.40 -16.60 -16.85
C LYS A 72 0.45 -15.11 -17.22
N SER A 73 -0.63 -14.60 -17.81
CA SER A 73 -0.77 -13.18 -18.15
C SER A 73 -1.65 -12.43 -17.15
N LEU A 74 -1.30 -11.16 -16.91
CA LEU A 74 -2.03 -10.21 -16.08
C LEU A 74 -2.13 -8.87 -16.79
N LEU A 75 -3.25 -8.17 -16.60
CA LEU A 75 -3.31 -6.73 -16.78
C LEU A 75 -2.91 -6.12 -15.43
N VAL A 76 -1.84 -5.34 -15.41
CA VAL A 76 -1.37 -4.61 -14.22
C VAL A 76 -1.43 -3.11 -14.48
N ASP A 77 -1.49 -2.31 -13.41
CA ASP A 77 -1.46 -0.85 -13.50
C ASP A 77 -0.34 -0.22 -12.66
N GLU A 78 -0.09 1.07 -12.89
CA GLU A 78 1.01 1.82 -12.28
C GLU A 78 0.99 1.85 -10.75
N GLY A 79 -0.17 1.64 -10.11
CA GLY A 79 -0.28 1.56 -8.65
C GLY A 79 0.03 0.18 -8.07
N MET A 80 0.31 -0.84 -8.90
CA MET A 80 0.49 -2.22 -8.43
C MET A 80 1.93 -2.51 -8.02
N SER A 81 2.15 -2.69 -6.71
CA SER A 81 3.43 -3.18 -6.22
C SER A 81 3.66 -4.66 -6.55
N VAL A 82 4.93 -5.05 -6.59
CA VAL A 82 5.38 -6.44 -6.83
C VAL A 82 4.71 -7.42 -5.86
N ALA A 83 4.55 -7.08 -4.57
CA ALA A 83 3.81 -7.93 -3.63
C ALA A 83 2.35 -8.18 -4.05
N HIS A 84 1.68 -7.21 -4.67
CA HIS A 84 0.32 -7.40 -5.21
C HIS A 84 0.37 -8.37 -6.40
N VAL A 85 1.29 -8.15 -7.33
CA VAL A 85 1.42 -8.99 -8.53
C VAL A 85 1.81 -10.43 -8.17
N SER A 86 2.72 -10.63 -7.19
CA SER A 86 3.08 -11.94 -6.64
C SER A 86 1.86 -12.71 -6.12
N ARG A 87 0.94 -12.06 -5.41
CA ARG A 87 -0.31 -12.70 -4.94
C ARG A 87 -1.20 -13.15 -6.10
N LEU A 88 -1.44 -12.27 -7.07
CA LEU A 88 -2.24 -12.60 -8.26
C LEU A 88 -1.61 -13.71 -9.11
N LEU A 89 -0.27 -13.83 -9.11
CA LEU A 89 0.45 -14.93 -9.74
C LEU A 89 0.37 -16.23 -8.93
N ALA A 90 0.39 -16.18 -7.59
CA ALA A 90 0.13 -17.33 -6.74
C ALA A 90 -1.29 -17.90 -6.98
N ASP A 91 -2.31 -17.03 -6.93
CA ASP A 91 -3.71 -17.36 -7.19
C ASP A 91 -3.90 -18.03 -8.57
N LYS A 92 -3.29 -17.44 -9.62
CA LYS A 92 -3.36 -17.95 -11.00
C LYS A 92 -2.53 -19.20 -11.27
N ASN A 93 -1.62 -19.58 -10.37
CA ASN A 93 -0.90 -20.85 -10.43
C ASN A 93 -1.45 -21.89 -9.43
N HIS A 94 -2.49 -21.54 -8.66
CA HIS A 94 -3.11 -22.37 -7.62
C HIS A 94 -2.11 -22.83 -6.54
N VAL A 95 -1.13 -22.00 -6.22
CA VAL A 95 -0.16 -22.22 -5.15
C VAL A 95 -0.47 -21.31 -3.95
N PRO A 96 -0.25 -21.76 -2.70
CA PRO A 96 -0.37 -20.89 -1.55
C PRO A 96 0.70 -19.79 -1.59
N MET A 97 0.33 -18.58 -1.17
CA MET A 97 1.25 -17.46 -1.04
C MET A 97 2.23 -17.71 0.12
N ASP A 98 3.52 -17.68 -0.18
CA ASP A 98 4.65 -17.88 0.74
C ASP A 98 5.69 -16.77 0.48
N PRO A 99 6.33 -16.17 1.52
CA PRO A 99 7.33 -15.12 1.38
C PRO A 99 8.51 -15.42 0.41
N LYS A 100 8.82 -16.70 0.17
CA LYS A 100 9.84 -17.13 -0.81
C LYS A 100 9.45 -16.83 -2.26
N TRP A 101 8.16 -16.70 -2.60
CA TRP A 101 7.78 -16.40 -3.98
C TRP A 101 8.24 -14.98 -4.37
N ALA A 102 8.80 -14.89 -5.57
CA ALA A 102 9.31 -13.66 -6.14
C ALA A 102 8.86 -13.49 -7.59
N VAL A 103 8.66 -12.23 -7.98
CA VAL A 103 8.78 -11.83 -9.39
C VAL A 103 10.27 -11.56 -9.63
N VAL A 104 10.84 -12.23 -10.64
CA VAL A 104 12.25 -12.10 -11.02
C VAL A 104 12.33 -11.54 -12.43
N GLU A 105 13.09 -10.48 -12.61
CA GLU A 105 13.53 -10.01 -13.92
C GLU A 105 14.72 -10.83 -14.39
N HIS A 106 14.60 -11.50 -15.53
CA HIS A 106 15.71 -12.19 -16.19
C HIS A 106 16.20 -11.34 -17.38
N LEU A 107 17.48 -10.99 -17.38
CA LEU A 107 18.16 -10.13 -18.37
C LEU A 107 19.14 -10.97 -19.20
N PRO A 108 18.68 -11.68 -20.25
CA PRO A 108 19.50 -12.66 -20.95
C PRO A 108 20.68 -12.04 -21.70
N ASP A 109 20.54 -10.81 -22.21
CA ASP A 109 21.61 -10.08 -22.91
C ASP A 109 22.72 -9.58 -21.97
N LEU A 110 22.50 -9.61 -20.65
CA LEU A 110 23.50 -9.33 -19.62
C LEU A 110 23.96 -10.60 -18.87
N PHE A 111 23.38 -11.76 -19.16
CA PHE A 111 23.53 -13.01 -18.38
C PHE A 111 23.21 -12.85 -16.89
N MET A 112 22.25 -11.99 -16.57
CA MET A 112 21.89 -11.64 -15.19
C MET A 112 20.41 -11.88 -14.90
N GLU A 113 20.06 -11.90 -13.62
CA GLU A 113 18.70 -11.83 -13.12
C GLU A 113 18.64 -10.99 -11.84
N ARG A 114 17.46 -10.42 -11.56
CA ARG A 114 17.18 -9.55 -10.41
C ARG A 114 15.87 -9.99 -9.77
N VAL A 115 15.91 -10.26 -8.47
CA VAL A 115 14.70 -10.34 -7.64
C VAL A 115 14.15 -8.92 -7.48
N TYR A 116 12.87 -8.70 -7.77
CA TYR A 116 12.21 -7.44 -7.41
C TYR A 116 11.81 -7.45 -5.94
N GLU A 117 11.98 -6.30 -5.27
CA GLU A 117 11.52 -6.13 -3.90
C GLU A 117 10.01 -5.91 -3.85
N ASP A 118 9.36 -6.45 -2.81
CA ASP A 118 7.90 -6.51 -2.67
C ASP A 118 7.18 -5.14 -2.67
N HIS A 119 7.93 -4.07 -2.37
CA HIS A 119 7.47 -2.70 -2.33
C HIS A 119 7.61 -1.93 -3.65
N GLU A 120 8.36 -2.45 -4.64
CA GLU A 120 8.56 -1.79 -5.93
C GLU A 120 7.28 -1.78 -6.77
N LEU A 121 7.07 -0.72 -7.56
CA LEU A 121 6.02 -0.68 -8.57
C LEU A 121 6.50 -1.39 -9.84
N LEU A 122 5.74 -2.39 -10.29
CA LEU A 122 6.19 -3.26 -11.39
C LEU A 122 6.15 -2.53 -12.74
N VAL A 123 5.13 -1.72 -12.98
CA VAL A 123 4.98 -0.96 -14.24
C VAL A 123 6.12 0.04 -14.42
N GLU A 124 6.54 0.76 -13.36
CA GLU A 124 7.65 1.71 -13.43
C GLU A 124 8.96 1.03 -13.85
N ASN A 125 9.28 -0.12 -13.23
CA ASN A 125 10.46 -0.92 -13.61
C ASN A 125 10.37 -1.44 -15.06
N LEU A 126 9.21 -1.93 -15.49
CA LEU A 126 9.02 -2.46 -16.86
C LEU A 126 9.12 -1.37 -17.94
N LEU A 127 8.83 -0.11 -17.63
CA LEU A 127 8.97 1.01 -18.57
C LEU A 127 10.44 1.41 -18.81
N LEU A 128 11.39 0.84 -18.05
CA LEU A 128 12.83 0.95 -18.32
C LEU A 128 13.30 -0.02 -19.41
N TRP A 129 12.48 -1.00 -19.82
CA TRP A 129 12.85 -1.97 -20.85
C TRP A 129 12.81 -1.34 -22.25
N THR A 130 13.77 -1.69 -23.11
CA THR A 130 13.72 -1.31 -24.52
C THR A 130 12.57 -2.01 -25.24
N ARG A 131 12.06 -1.41 -26.32
CA ARG A 131 10.94 -1.95 -27.12
C ARG A 131 11.25 -3.33 -27.74
N ASP A 132 12.52 -3.65 -27.92
CA ASP A 132 13.07 -4.89 -28.44
C ASP A 132 13.71 -5.79 -27.35
N SER A 133 13.46 -5.46 -26.07
CA SER A 133 14.02 -6.18 -24.92
C SER A 133 13.68 -7.67 -24.95
N LYS A 134 14.70 -8.49 -24.68
CA LYS A 134 14.57 -9.95 -24.51
C LYS A 134 14.28 -10.35 -23.06
N ASN A 135 14.15 -9.38 -22.15
CA ASN A 135 13.92 -9.63 -20.73
C ASN A 135 12.63 -10.40 -20.49
N LYS A 136 12.59 -11.16 -19.39
CA LYS A 136 11.43 -11.98 -19.01
C LYS A 136 11.09 -11.76 -17.54
N LEU A 137 9.80 -11.69 -17.24
CA LEU A 137 9.33 -11.86 -15.88
C LEU A 137 9.19 -13.35 -15.58
N LEU A 138 9.79 -13.80 -14.49
CA LEU A 138 9.62 -15.13 -13.94
C LEU A 138 8.84 -15.04 -12.62
N PHE A 139 8.07 -16.08 -12.30
CA PHE A 139 7.40 -16.27 -11.01
C PHE A 139 7.90 -17.56 -10.38
N VAL A 140 8.76 -17.45 -9.38
CA VAL A 140 9.60 -18.56 -8.88
C VAL A 140 9.83 -18.46 -7.37
N GLU A 141 10.16 -19.57 -6.72
CA GLU A 141 10.66 -19.54 -5.34
C GLU A 141 12.10 -19.03 -5.29
N ARG A 142 12.37 -18.12 -4.34
CA ARG A 142 13.65 -17.51 -4.01
C ARG A 142 13.87 -17.54 -2.49
N PRO A 143 14.31 -18.68 -1.92
CA PRO A 143 14.58 -18.79 -0.48
C PRO A 143 15.62 -17.77 0.02
N ASP A 144 16.55 -17.37 -0.87
CA ASP A 144 17.55 -16.34 -0.65
C ASP A 144 16.94 -14.97 -0.28
N LYS A 145 15.78 -14.60 -0.85
CA LYS A 145 15.03 -13.37 -0.53
C LYS A 145 14.72 -13.23 0.96
N THR A 146 14.44 -14.34 1.65
CA THR A 146 13.99 -14.34 3.05
C THR A 146 15.06 -14.78 4.05
N GLN A 147 16.19 -15.32 3.58
CA GLN A 147 17.22 -15.93 4.42
C GLN A 147 17.84 -14.96 5.44
N LEU A 148 17.90 -13.66 5.12
CA LEU A 148 18.30 -12.59 6.04
C LEU A 148 17.41 -12.52 7.29
N PHE A 149 16.10 -12.67 7.12
CA PHE A 149 15.14 -12.58 8.23
C PHE A 149 15.00 -13.91 8.98
N LEU A 150 15.27 -15.04 8.32
CA LEU A 150 15.23 -16.37 8.92
C LEU A 150 16.50 -16.73 9.72
N THR A 151 17.65 -16.16 9.36
CA THR A 151 18.96 -16.42 9.99
C THR A 151 19.82 -15.14 10.07
N PRO A 152 19.34 -14.06 10.72
CA PRO A 152 19.99 -12.75 10.72
C PRO A 152 21.43 -12.78 11.24
N GLU A 153 21.74 -13.69 12.18
CA GLU A 153 23.08 -13.91 12.72
C GLU A 153 24.11 -14.32 11.66
N ARG A 154 23.69 -14.91 10.53
CA ARG A 154 24.57 -15.27 9.42
C ARG A 154 24.99 -14.08 8.56
N PHE A 155 24.25 -12.96 8.61
CA PHE A 155 24.43 -11.79 7.75
C PHE A 155 24.83 -10.53 8.52
N LEU A 156 24.25 -10.31 9.70
CA LEU A 156 24.40 -9.07 10.47
C LEU A 156 25.53 -9.11 11.51
N LEU A 157 26.00 -10.30 11.93
CA LEU A 157 27.12 -10.44 12.86
C LEU A 157 28.46 -10.53 12.11
N GLY A 158 29.41 -9.68 12.50
CA GLY A 158 30.77 -9.67 11.98
C GLY A 158 31.61 -10.85 12.46
N PRO A 159 32.84 -11.02 11.92
CA PRO A 159 33.76 -12.09 12.34
C PRO A 159 34.13 -12.04 13.83
N THR A 160 34.15 -10.84 14.43
CA THR A 160 34.38 -10.61 15.86
C THR A 160 33.27 -11.18 16.73
N ASP A 161 32.02 -10.97 16.33
CA ASP A 161 30.86 -11.17 17.17
C ASP A 161 30.49 -12.67 17.25
N ARG A 162 30.83 -13.41 16.17
CA ARG A 162 30.71 -14.88 16.11
C ARG A 162 31.69 -15.60 17.03
N GLY A 163 32.74 -14.93 17.53
CA GLY A 163 33.74 -15.52 18.43
C GLY A 163 33.40 -15.46 19.92
N GLY A 164 32.46 -14.60 20.35
CA GLY A 164 32.22 -14.30 21.76
C GLY A 164 31.60 -15.43 22.61
N GLY A 165 31.28 -16.58 22.01
CA GLY A 165 30.52 -17.65 22.64
C GLY A 165 31.29 -18.90 23.09
N GLY A 166 32.60 -19.03 22.84
CA GLY A 166 33.29 -20.30 23.11
C GLY A 166 34.81 -20.28 23.19
N GLY A 167 35.34 -20.54 24.40
CA GLY A 167 36.74 -20.87 24.66
C GLY A 167 37.61 -19.68 25.12
N GLY A 168 38.52 -19.84 26.08
CA GLY A 168 38.78 -21.03 26.91
C GLY A 168 40.05 -20.89 27.78
N GLY A 169 40.17 -21.73 28.80
CA GLY A 169 41.30 -21.74 29.76
C GLY A 169 41.16 -20.71 30.89
N GLY A 170 41.75 -20.91 32.07
CA GLY A 170 42.56 -22.05 32.49
C GLY A 170 43.22 -21.81 33.85
N GLY A 171 42.42 -21.69 34.92
CA GLY A 171 42.91 -21.42 36.26
C GLY A 171 43.41 -22.68 36.98
N ASP A 172 44.73 -22.78 37.18
CA ASP A 172 45.34 -23.76 38.10
C ASP A 172 44.94 -23.47 39.56
N GLY A 173 44.88 -24.52 40.38
CA GLY A 173 44.32 -24.49 41.73
C GLY A 173 44.59 -25.76 42.54
N GLY A 174 45.76 -26.39 42.37
CA GLY A 174 46.10 -27.64 43.06
C GLY A 174 46.24 -27.53 44.59
N ALA A 175 45.48 -28.33 45.36
CA ALA A 175 45.64 -28.44 46.80
C ALA A 175 45.40 -29.87 47.36
N LYS A 176 46.49 -30.63 47.44
CA LYS A 176 46.84 -31.64 48.47
C LYS A 176 45.81 -32.74 48.85
N SER A 177 46.24 -33.98 48.58
CA SER A 177 45.84 -35.21 49.27
C SER A 177 45.81 -35.07 50.80
N LYS A 178 44.84 -35.76 51.43
CA LYS A 178 45.11 -36.65 52.58
C LYS A 178 44.08 -37.78 52.64
N SER A 179 44.56 -39.02 52.73
CA SER A 179 43.75 -40.17 53.11
C SER A 179 43.74 -40.34 54.63
N LEU A 180 42.60 -40.78 55.17
CA LEU A 180 42.46 -41.76 56.24
C LEU A 180 41.06 -42.39 56.13
#